data_AF-A0A7V9HL08-F1
#
_entry.id   AF-A0A7V9HL08-F1
#
_cell.length_a   1.000
_cell.length_b   1.000
_cell.length_c   1.000
_cell.angle_alpha   90.00
_cell.angle_beta   90.00
_cell.angle_gamma   90.00
#
_symmetry.space_group_name_H-M   'P 1'
#
loop_
_entity.id
_entity.type
_entity.pdbx_description
1 polymer ?
#
loop_
_entity_poly.entity_id
_entity_poly.type
_entity_poly.pdbx_seq_one_letter_code
_entity_poly.pdbx_strand_id
1 'polypeptide(L)' 'DAEGEQLWVVVCDPEQQVDRLMARNRLSQGDALQRVRAQIPIDSKTARATVVINNGGTLADTRRQVEAAWHKHVLPVLL' A
#
# COMPACT_ATOMS: atom_id res chain seq x y z
N ASP A 1 11.00 -7.98 -21.20
CA ASP A 1 11.49 -6.61 -20.93
C ASP A 1 10.29 -5.72 -20.67
N ALA A 2 10.19 -5.23 -19.43
CA ALA A 2 9.01 -4.57 -18.86
C ALA A 2 9.07 -3.05 -19.03
N GLU A 3 9.28 -2.57 -20.25
CA GLU A 3 9.18 -1.14 -20.53
C GLU A 3 7.71 -0.72 -20.39
N GLY A 4 7.35 -0.19 -19.21
CA GLY A 4 6.05 0.42 -18.94
C GLY A 4 5.30 -0.11 -17.70
N GLU A 5 5.71 -1.23 -17.10
CA GLU A 5 5.04 -1.74 -15.89
C GLU A 5 5.53 -1.02 -14.64
N GLN A 6 4.59 -0.46 -13.87
CA GLN A 6 4.89 0.18 -12.58
C GLN A 6 4.21 -0.56 -11.43
N LEU A 7 4.99 -0.87 -10.39
CA LEU A 7 4.45 -1.47 -9.18
C LEU A 7 4.14 -0.38 -8.15
N TRP A 8 2.85 -0.23 -7.83
CA TRP A 8 2.37 0.68 -6.80
C TRP A 8 1.99 -0.10 -5.55
N VAL A 9 2.61 0.25 -4.42
CA VAL A 9 2.40 -0.43 -3.13
C VAL A 9 1.80 0.55 -2.14
N VAL A 10 0.75 0.11 -1.44
CA VAL A 10 0.14 0.87 -0.35
C VAL A 10 0.57 0.28 0.99
N VAL A 11 1.01 1.13 1.91
CA VAL A 11 1.53 0.73 3.22
C VAL A 11 0.85 1.50 4.35
N CYS A 12 0.80 0.90 5.53
CA CYS A 12 0.48 1.54 6.81
C CYS A 12 1.28 0.84 7.91
N ASP A 13 1.18 1.33 9.14
CA ASP A 13 1.85 0.69 10.26
C ASP A 13 1.29 -0.73 10.48
N PRO A 14 2.13 -1.70 10.89
CA PRO A 14 1.70 -3.09 11.05
C PRO A 14 0.51 -3.26 12.00
N GLU A 15 0.45 -2.48 13.07
CA GLU A 15 -0.65 -2.48 14.02
C GLU A 15 -1.96 -1.98 13.37
N GLN A 16 -1.90 -0.85 12.64
CA GLN A 16 -3.04 -0.34 11.89
C GLN A 16 -3.54 -1.34 10.84
N GLN A 17 -2.63 -2.09 10.20
CA GLN A 17 -3.00 -3.12 9.24
C GLN A 17 -3.81 -4.24 9.90
N VAL A 18 -3.38 -4.70 11.08
CA VAL A 18 -4.07 -5.73 11.87
C VAL A 18 -5.44 -5.21 12.32
N ASP A 19 -5.50 -4.03 12.92
CA ASP A 19 -6.74 -3.43 13.43
C ASP A 19 -7.79 -3.25 12.34
N ARG A 20 -7.38 -2.69 11.19
CA ARG A 20 -8.27 -2.49 10.04
C ARG A 20 -8.75 -3.83 9.48
N LEU A 21 -7.89 -4.84 9.45
CA LEU A 21 -8.25 -6.17 8.98
C LEU A 21 -9.25 -6.86 9.92
N MET A 22 -9.04 -6.75 11.24
CA MET A 22 -9.97 -7.24 12.26
C MET A 22 -11.34 -6.57 12.12
N ALA A 23 -11.37 -5.24 12.06
CA ALA A 23 -12.61 -4.47 11.98
C ALA A 23 -13.40 -4.78 10.70
N ARG A 24 -12.73 -4.82 9.55
CA ARG A 24 -13.38 -5.07 8.25
C ARG A 24 -13.90 -6.50 8.13
N ASN A 25 -13.13 -7.49 8.59
CA ASN A 25 -13.42 -8.90 8.35
C ASN A 25 -14.00 -9.63 9.57
N ARG A 26 -14.20 -8.93 10.69
CA ARG A 26 -14.67 -9.48 11.98
C ARG A 26 -13.80 -10.66 12.46
N LEU A 27 -12.48 -10.48 12.41
CA LEU A 27 -11.51 -11.51 12.79
C LEU A 27 -11.03 -11.34 14.22
N SER A 28 -10.59 -12.44 14.83
CA SER A 28 -9.76 -12.38 16.03
C SER A 28 -8.40 -11.76 15.71
N GLN A 29 -7.71 -11.25 16.73
CA GLN A 29 -6.34 -10.73 16.57
C GLN A 29 -5.38 -11.81 16.07
N GLY A 30 -5.52 -13.05 16.55
CA GLY A 30 -4.71 -14.19 16.10
C GLY A 30 -4.87 -14.47 14.61
N ASP A 31 -6.11 -14.52 14.13
CA ASP A 31 -6.40 -14.76 12.70
C ASP A 31 -5.90 -13.61 11.81
N ALA A 32 -6.05 -12.37 12.27
CA ALA A 32 -5.56 -11.19 11.56
C ALA A 32 -4.02 -11.20 11.44
N LEU A 33 -3.32 -11.49 12.55
CA LEU A 33 -1.86 -11.62 12.56
C LEU A 33 -1.38 -12.76 11.67
N GLN A 34 -2.04 -13.92 11.70
CA GLN A 34 -1.70 -15.05 10.85
C GLN A 34 -1.81 -14.66 9.36
N ARG A 35 -2.89 -13.95 8.99
CA ARG A 35 -3.08 -13.47 7.61
C ARG A 35 -2.06 -12.42 7.20
N VAL A 36 -1.68 -11.49 8.08
CA VAL A 36 -0.65 -10.49 7.79
C VAL A 36 0.71 -11.17 7.59
N ARG A 37 1.07 -12.12 8.47
CA ARG A 37 2.33 -12.88 8.39
C ARG A 37 2.43 -13.81 7.19
N ALA A 38 1.29 -14.27 6.66
CA ALA A 38 1.25 -15.08 5.45
C ALA A 38 1.50 -14.27 4.15
N GLN A 39 1.51 -12.94 4.22
CA GLN A 39 1.83 -12.10 3.08
C GLN A 39 3.34 -11.91 2.93
N ILE A 40 3.76 -11.53 1.72
CA ILE A 40 5.12 -11.05 1.48
C ILE A 40 5.42 -9.87 2.42
N PRO A 41 6.59 -9.87 3.12
CA PRO A 41 6.99 -8.80 4.02
C PRO A 41 6.91 -7.43 3.34
N ILE A 42 6.51 -6.41 4.11
CA ILE A 42 6.30 -5.07 3.56
C ILE A 42 7.58 -4.50 2.95
N ASP A 43 8.74 -4.74 3.59
CA ASP A 43 10.05 -4.32 3.09
C ASP A 43 10.39 -4.96 1.74
N SER A 44 9.99 -6.24 1.55
CA SER A 44 10.16 -6.93 0.27
C SER A 44 9.23 -6.38 -0.81
N LYS A 45 8.04 -5.90 -0.44
CA LYS A 45 7.10 -5.25 -1.38
C LYS A 45 7.59 -3.85 -1.76
N THR A 46 8.04 -3.05 -0.80
CA THR A 46 8.50 -1.68 -1.03
C THR A 46 9.82 -1.63 -1.79
N ALA A 47 10.73 -2.59 -1.58
CA ALA A 47 11.99 -2.67 -2.32
C ALA A 47 11.81 -2.86 -3.84
N ARG A 48 10.67 -3.38 -4.29
CA ARG A 48 10.35 -3.58 -5.71
C ARG A 48 9.39 -2.53 -6.26
N ALA A 49 8.90 -1.63 -5.43
CA ALA A 49 7.86 -0.69 -5.79
C ALA A 49 8.43 0.51 -6.56
N THR A 50 7.78 0.86 -7.67
CA THR A 50 8.02 2.13 -8.36
C THR A 50 7.44 3.30 -7.55
N VAL A 51 6.29 3.07 -6.93
CA VAL A 51 5.57 4.06 -6.12
C VAL A 51 5.13 3.41 -4.81
N VAL A 52 5.36 4.12 -3.70
CA VAL A 52 4.87 3.74 -2.38
C VAL A 52 3.92 4.84 -1.87
N ILE A 53 2.71 4.45 -1.48
CA ILE A 53 1.70 5.33 -0.88
C ILE A 53 1.49 4.91 0.57
N ASN A 54 1.72 5.82 1.53
CA ASN A 54 1.43 5.60 2.94
C ASN A 54 -0.02 6.03 3.25
N ASN A 55 -0.87 5.08 3.62
CA ASN A 55 -2.27 5.31 4.03
C ASN A 55 -2.51 5.16 5.55
N GLY A 56 -1.44 5.23 6.35
CA GLY A 56 -1.51 5.27 7.81
C GLY A 56 -1.97 6.62 8.38
N GLY A 57 -1.79 7.70 7.61
CA GLY A 57 -2.25 9.04 7.93
C GLY A 57 -3.72 9.31 7.59
N THR A 58 -4.07 10.57 7.35
CA THR A 58 -5.44 10.94 6.97
C THR A 58 -5.75 10.57 5.52
N LEU A 59 -7.06 10.54 5.19
CA LEU A 59 -7.50 10.39 3.80
C LEU A 59 -6.96 11.51 2.90
N ALA A 60 -6.85 12.73 3.44
CA ALA A 60 -6.28 13.86 2.71
C ALA A 60 -4.80 13.64 2.39
N ASP A 61 -4.02 13.10 3.34
CA ASP A 61 -2.61 12.77 3.12
C ASP A 61 -2.44 11.69 2.05
N THR A 62 -3.32 10.67 2.09
CA THR A 62 -3.34 9.61 1.08
C THR A 62 -3.68 10.19 -0.30
N ARG A 63 -4.70 11.06 -0.40
CA ARG A 63 -5.10 11.71 -1.64
C ARG A 63 -3.96 12.52 -2.24
N ARG A 64 -3.29 13.36 -1.44
CA ARG A 64 -2.16 14.17 -1.91
C ARG A 64 -1.02 13.30 -2.47
N GLN A 65 -0.71 12.19 -1.82
CA GLN A 65 0.32 11.26 -2.30
C GLN A 65 -0.07 10.62 -3.64
N VAL A 66 -1.33 10.19 -3.78
CA VAL A 66 -1.84 9.58 -5.02
C VAL A 66 -1.81 10.59 -6.17
N GLU A 67 -2.29 11.81 -5.95
CA GLU A 67 -2.28 12.87 -6.96
C GLU A 67 -0.85 13.19 -7.42
N ALA A 68 0.08 13.37 -6.48
CA ALA A 68 1.49 13.64 -6.80
C ALA A 68 2.12 12.50 -7.59
N ALA A 69 1.88 11.24 -7.19
CA ALA A 69 2.39 10.08 -7.91
C ALA A 69 1.76 9.96 -9.31
N TRP A 70 0.46 10.25 -9.44
CA TRP A 70 -0.24 10.19 -10.73
C TRP A 70 0.33 11.18 -11.74
N HIS A 71 0.52 12.44 -11.31
CA HIS A 71 1.14 13.47 -12.15
C HIS A 71 2.56 13.13 -12.58
N LYS A 72 3.33 12.47 -11.72
CA LYS A 72 4.72 12.11 -12.00
C LYS A 72 4.85 10.88 -12.91
N HIS A 73 4.00 9.89 -12.70
CA HIS A 73 4.24 8.54 -13.23
C HIS A 73 3.24 8.10 -14.30
N VAL A 74 2.05 8.70 -14.35
CA VAL A 74 0.97 8.28 -15.25
C VAL A 74 0.66 9.36 -16.28
N LEU A 75 0.52 10.61 -15.84
CA LEU A 75 0.19 11.74 -16.73
C LEU A 75 1.16 11.89 -17.93
N PRO A 76 2.50 11.75 -17.78
CA PRO A 76 3.44 11.92 -18.88
C PRO A 76 3.43 10.79 -19.92
N VAL A 77 2.75 9.68 -19.62
CA VAL A 77 2.64 8.51 -20.54
C VAL A 77 1.32 8.56 -21.31
N LEU A 78 0.33 9.31 -20.83
CA LEU A 78 -1.00 9.44 -21.42
C LEU A 78 -1.13 10.63 -22.38
N LEU A 79 -0.14 11.52 -22.43
CA LEU A 79 -0.09 12.72 -23.27
C LEU A 79 1.15 12.65 -24.17
#